data_AF-A0A4U1I196-F1
#
_entry.id   AF-A0A4U1I196-F1
#
_cell.length_a   1.000
_cell.length_b   1.000
_cell.length_c   1.000
_cell.angle_alpha   90.00
_cell.angle_beta   90.00
_cell.angle_gamma   90.00
#
_symmetry.space_group_name_H-M   'P 1'
#
loop_
_entity.id
_entity.type
_entity.pdbx_description
1 polymer ?
#
loop_
_entity_poly.entity_id
_entity_poly.type
_entity_poly.pdbx_seq_one_letter_code
_entity_poly.pdbx_strand_id
1 'polypeptide(L)' 'MSNHAFAASAAETGKVEDSADDFAAIVELARQAGMLVTLDGQIGREKYQSIGGSLASFRRFVEALRGSLGEQLAA' A
#
# COMPACT_ATOMS: atom_id res chain seq x y z
N MET A 1 -0.26 23.09 -20.69
CA MET A 1 -0.80 21.95 -19.92
C MET A 1 -0.21 20.70 -20.52
N SER A 2 0.88 20.17 -19.94
CA SER A 2 1.63 19.06 -20.51
C SER A 2 1.20 17.76 -19.83
N ASN A 3 0.57 16.87 -20.61
CA ASN A 3 0.07 15.59 -20.18
C ASN A 3 1.10 14.51 -20.54
N HIS A 4 2.04 14.22 -19.63
CA HIS A 4 3.02 13.13 -19.76
C HIS A 4 2.90 12.22 -18.54
N ALA A 5 1.89 11.35 -18.50
CA ALA A 5 1.82 10.32 -17.47
C ALA A 5 1.05 9.06 -17.90
N PHE A 6 0.91 8.78 -19.20
CA PHE A 6 0.15 7.62 -19.69
C PHE A 6 1.01 6.54 -20.38
N ALA A 7 2.34 6.61 -20.27
CA ALA A 7 3.24 5.71 -21.01
C ALA A 7 4.30 5.09 -20.11
N ALA A 8 3.89 4.19 -19.22
CA ALA A 8 4.77 3.19 -18.62
C ALA A 8 3.97 2.04 -17.98
N SER A 9 3.20 1.28 -18.75
CA SER A 9 2.66 0.00 -18.27
C SER A 9 2.39 -0.96 -19.42
N ALA A 10 3.44 -1.55 -19.96
CA ALA A 10 3.33 -2.59 -20.98
C ALA A 10 4.34 -3.75 -20.81
N ALA A 11 5.10 -3.80 -19.70
CA ALA A 11 6.22 -4.74 -19.58
C ALA A 11 6.26 -5.59 -18.28
N GLU A 12 5.25 -5.58 -17.42
CA GLU A 12 5.34 -6.23 -16.09
C GLU A 12 4.23 -7.25 -15.78
N THR A 13 3.70 -7.96 -16.77
CA THR A 13 2.59 -8.92 -16.57
C THR A 13 2.94 -10.15 -15.70
N GLY A 14 4.19 -10.33 -15.25
CA GLY A 14 4.62 -11.43 -14.37
C GLY A 14 4.88 -11.07 -12.90
N LYS A 15 4.83 -9.78 -12.51
CA LYS A 15 5.19 -9.31 -11.16
C LYS A 15 4.01 -8.71 -10.37
N VAL A 16 2.85 -8.60 -11.03
CA VAL A 16 1.67 -7.87 -10.50
C VAL A 16 1.00 -8.59 -9.34
N GLU A 17 1.04 -9.92 -9.28
CA GLU A 17 0.35 -10.68 -8.22
C GLU A 17 1.07 -10.55 -6.87
N ASP A 18 2.39 -10.68 -6.86
CA ASP A 18 3.24 -10.52 -5.66
C ASP A 18 3.11 -9.10 -5.07
N SER A 19 3.11 -8.08 -5.93
CA SER A 19 2.95 -6.69 -5.51
C SER A 19 1.53 -6.36 -5.03
N ALA A 20 0.49 -7.02 -5.56
CA ALA A 20 -0.88 -6.82 -5.10
C ALA A 20 -1.07 -7.38 -3.68
N ASP A 21 -0.43 -8.51 -3.39
CA ASP A 21 -0.41 -9.12 -2.06
C ASP A 21 0.38 -8.23 -1.06
N ASP A 22 1.50 -7.63 -1.49
CA ASP A 22 2.25 -6.66 -0.68
C ASP A 22 1.39 -5.43 -0.31
N PHE A 23 0.68 -4.85 -1.29
CA PHE A 23 -0.19 -3.70 -1.02
C PHE A 23 -1.37 -4.08 -0.10
N ALA A 24 -1.90 -5.30 -0.22
CA ALA A 24 -2.93 -5.79 0.69
C ALA A 24 -2.40 -5.90 2.13
N ALA A 25 -1.19 -6.42 2.32
CA ALA A 25 -0.54 -6.49 3.63
C ALA A 25 -0.31 -5.09 4.24
N ILE A 26 0.16 -4.13 3.44
CA ILE A 26 0.35 -2.73 3.88
C ILE A 26 -0.98 -2.11 4.33
N VAL A 27 -2.05 -2.33 3.56
CA VAL A 27 -3.38 -1.81 3.87
C VAL A 27 -3.94 -2.42 5.16
N GLU A 28 -3.75 -3.72 5.37
CA GLU A 28 -4.15 -4.36 6.63
C GLU A 28 -3.35 -3.84 7.82
N LEU A 29 -2.04 -3.65 7.68
CA LEU A 29 -1.21 -3.07 8.72
C LEU A 29 -1.66 -1.65 9.09
N ALA A 30 -2.02 -0.84 8.10
CA ALA A 30 -2.57 0.50 8.31
C ALA A 30 -3.89 0.46 9.10
N ARG A 31 -4.81 -0.47 8.76
CA ARG A 31 -6.07 -0.65 9.48
C ARG A 31 -5.84 -1.06 10.93
N GLN A 32 -4.96 -2.03 11.17
CA GLN A 32 -4.61 -2.49 12.52
C GLN A 32 -3.98 -1.37 13.36
N ALA A 33 -3.16 -0.51 12.74
CA ALA A 33 -2.60 0.67 13.39
C ALA A 33 -3.65 1.77 13.69
N GLY A 34 -4.89 1.63 13.22
CA GLY A 34 -5.95 2.62 13.39
C GLY A 34 -5.81 3.81 12.46
N MET A 35 -5.27 3.59 11.26
CA MET A 35 -5.31 4.54 10.15
C MET A 35 -6.64 4.38 9.40
N LEU A 36 -7.17 5.49 8.89
CA LEU A 36 -8.29 5.48 7.94
C LEU A 36 -7.76 5.12 6.56
N VAL A 37 -8.38 4.12 5.92
CA VAL A 37 -8.12 3.75 4.53
C VAL A 37 -9.38 4.03 3.73
N THR A 38 -9.28 4.92 2.74
CA THR A 38 -10.39 5.31 1.86
C THR A 38 -10.14 4.77 0.46
N LEU A 39 -11.18 4.24 -0.19
CA LEU A 39 -11.15 3.93 -1.62
C LEU A 39 -11.62 5.17 -2.39
N ASP A 40 -10.69 5.87 -3.02
CA ASP A 40 -10.95 7.11 -3.75
C ASP A 40 -11.54 6.82 -5.15
N GLY A 41 -11.22 5.65 -5.71
CA GLY A 41 -11.78 5.20 -6.98
C GLY A 41 -11.24 3.85 -7.44
N GLN A 42 -11.86 3.29 -8.48
CA GLN A 42 -11.39 2.10 -9.16
C GLN A 42 -11.55 2.28 -10.67
N ILE A 43 -10.46 2.07 -11.43
CA ILE A 43 -10.48 2.10 -12.89
C ILE A 43 -9.95 0.75 -13.39
N GLY A 44 -10.81 0.00 -14.07
CA GLY A 44 -10.51 -1.38 -14.43
C GLY A 44 -10.22 -2.24 -13.19
N ARG A 45 -9.01 -2.82 -13.12
CA ARG A 45 -8.54 -3.62 -11.98
C ARG A 45 -7.75 -2.82 -10.95
N GLU A 46 -7.42 -1.57 -11.25
CA GLU A 46 -6.60 -0.72 -10.40
C GLU A 46 -7.46 0.04 -9.38
N LYS A 47 -7.05 -0.03 -8.11
CA LYS A 47 -7.71 0.66 -6.98
C LYS A 47 -6.86 1.83 -6.53
N TYR A 48 -7.47 2.99 -6.39
CA TYR A 48 -6.84 4.20 -5.86
C TYR A 48 -7.30 4.38 -4.42
N GLN A 49 -6.34 4.36 -3.49
CA GLN A 49 -6.63 4.44 -2.06
C GLN A 49 -5.78 5.51 -1.39
N SER A 50 -6.40 6.25 -0.47
CA SER A 50 -5.71 7.17 0.42
C SER A 50 -5.67 6.60 1.83
N ILE A 51 -4.57 6.87 2.54
CA ILE A 51 -4.38 6.48 3.94
C ILE A 51 -4.12 7.74 4.76
N GLY A 52 -4.93 7.97 5.78
CA GLY A 52 -4.85 9.16 6.64
C GLY A 52 -5.15 8.83 8.09
N GLY A 53 -4.73 9.70 9.01
CA GLY A 53 -4.98 9.49 10.44
C GLY A 53 -4.18 10.40 11.34
N SER A 54 -4.32 10.19 12.65
CA SER A 54 -3.53 10.89 13.66
C SER A 54 -2.05 10.46 13.60
N LEU A 55 -1.14 11.34 14.05
CA LEU A 55 0.27 10.99 14.24
C LEU A 55 0.46 9.81 15.21
N ALA A 56 -0.44 9.63 16.18
CA ALA A 56 -0.39 8.50 17.09
C ALA A 56 -0.68 7.16 16.37
N SER A 57 -1.65 7.15 15.45
CA SER A 57 -1.91 5.99 14.58
C SER A 57 -0.73 5.74 13.64
N PHE A 58 -0.17 6.80 13.07
CA PHE A 58 0.99 6.69 12.19
C PHE A 58 2.22 6.11 12.91
N ARG A 59 2.47 6.51 14.17
CA ARG A 59 3.52 5.92 15.01
C ARG A 59 3.32 4.42 15.19
N ARG A 60 2.11 3.96 15.52
CA ARG A 60 1.80 2.53 15.67
C ARG A 60 2.02 1.76 14.37
N PHE A 61 1.68 2.35 13.23
CA PHE A 61 1.93 1.76 11.91
C PHE A 61 3.42 1.54 11.68
N VAL A 62 4.26 2.54 11.95
CA VAL A 62 5.72 2.42 11.80
C VAL A 62 6.32 1.38 12.75
N GLU A 63 5.82 1.30 13.99
CA GLU A 63 6.24 0.28 14.95
C GLU A 63 5.90 -1.14 14.47
N ALA A 64 4.67 -1.34 13.99
CA ALA A 64 4.23 -2.62 13.45
C ALA A 64 5.00 -3.01 12.18
N LEU A 65 5.28 -2.06 11.29
CA LEU A 65 6.07 -2.28 10.08
C LEU A 65 7.50 -2.74 10.40
N ARG A 66 8.14 -2.12 11.39
CA ARG A 66 9.47 -2.55 11.85
C ARG A 66 9.47 -3.95 12.46
N GLY A 67 8.42 -4.29 13.21
CA GLY A 67 8.23 -5.64 13.75
C GLY A 67 8.12 -6.69 12.64
N SER A 68 7.24 -6.44 11.66
CA SER A 68 7.05 -7.29 10.48
C SER A 68 8.37 -7.53 9.72
N LEU A 69 9.13 -6.47 9.45
CA LEU A 69 10.40 -6.60 8.74
C LEU A 69 11.43 -7.39 9.56
N GLY A 70 11.44 -7.22 10.88
CA GLY A 70 12.30 -7.98 11.78
C GLY A 70 11.98 -9.48 11.77
N GLU A 71 10.69 -9.85 11.72
CA GLU A 71 10.25 -11.24 11.61
C GLU A 71 10.61 -11.85 10.26
N GLN A 72 10.41 -11.13 9.16
CA GLN A 72 10.75 -11.58 7.81
C GLN A 72 12.25 -11.79 7.59
N LEU A 73 13.10 -10.98 8.21
CA LEU A 73 14.56 -11.12 8.13
C LEU A 73 15.12 -12.21 9.05
N ALA A 74 14.34 -12.65 10.04
CA ALA A 74 14.70 -13.73 10.97
C ALA A 74 14.22 -15.11 10.51
N ALA A 75 13.34 -15.17 9.51
CA ALA A 75 12.79 -16.38 8.89
C ALA A 75 13.64 -16.84 7.69
#